data_AF-A0A7W5V4G6-F1
#
_entry.id   AF-A0A7W5V4G6-F1
#
_cell.length_a   1.000
_cell.length_b   1.000
_cell.length_c   1.000
_cell.angle_alpha   90.00
_cell.angle_beta   90.00
_cell.angle_gamma   90.00
#
_symmetry.space_group_name_H-M   'P 1'
#
loop_
_entity.id
_entity.type
_entity.pdbx_description
1 polymer ?
#
loop_
_entity_poly.entity_id
_entity_poly.type
_entity_poly.pdbx_seq_one_letter_code
_entity_poly.pdbx_strand_id
1 'polypeptide(L)'
;MTEDEIFEAIRSDAGPDVLPVASPEAVAEAEEAIGYPLPSLLRRLYLEVGNGGFGPRGGIIGVRGYDFWSSDIFADITESAVEFRTESYGRRAGMIQLLDWGCAIASLLDCRDPEGAMWGWDPNLCCLDHALFAQDITFASWLKESIGRDFADPFYDGYFEVSPRDEAASMVSTIGEEEEPCMWLPPVWVKGRKAGIWERRHLSDD
;
A
#
# COMPACT_ATOMS: atom_id res chain seq x y z
N MET A 1 -20.19 -5.90 -6.19
CA MET A 1 -19.36 -5.70 -4.98
C MET A 1 -19.51 -4.27 -4.54
N THR A 2 -20.57 -4.04 -3.78
CA THR A 2 -20.75 -2.87 -2.90
C THR A 2 -19.77 -2.98 -1.71
N GLU A 3 -19.66 -1.93 -0.90
CA GLU A 3 -18.86 -1.98 0.33
C GLU A 3 -19.34 -3.05 1.31
N ASP A 4 -20.66 -3.24 1.44
CA ASP A 4 -21.22 -4.31 2.28
C ASP A 4 -20.83 -5.71 1.77
N GLU A 5 -20.86 -5.91 0.45
CA GLU A 5 -20.42 -7.18 -0.15
C GLU A 5 -18.91 -7.41 0.05
N ILE A 6 -18.09 -6.35 0.03
CA ILE A 6 -16.65 -6.42 0.31
C ILE A 6 -16.42 -6.76 1.79
N PHE A 7 -17.13 -6.06 2.69
CA PHE A 7 -17.06 -6.29 4.13
C PHE A 7 -17.43 -7.74 4.48
N GLU A 8 -18.57 -8.24 3.97
CA GLU A 8 -19.01 -9.60 4.26
C GLU A 8 -18.08 -10.66 3.67
N ALA A 9 -17.48 -10.39 2.50
CA ALA A 9 -16.48 -11.28 1.91
C ALA A 9 -15.23 -11.39 2.80
N ILE A 10 -14.70 -10.26 3.27
CA ILE A 10 -13.54 -10.25 4.17
C ILE A 10 -13.91 -10.87 5.52
N ARG A 11 -15.07 -10.54 6.09
CA ARG A 11 -15.53 -11.11 7.37
C ARG A 11 -15.66 -12.63 7.31
N SER A 12 -16.15 -13.17 6.19
CA SER A 12 -16.36 -14.61 6.02
C SER A 12 -15.08 -15.40 5.81
N ASP A 13 -14.02 -14.74 5.32
CA ASP A 13 -12.72 -15.35 5.03
C ASP A 13 -11.59 -14.38 5.38
N ALA A 14 -11.51 -14.02 6.67
CA ALA A 14 -10.61 -12.97 7.12
C ALA A 14 -9.13 -13.41 7.10
N GLY A 15 -8.90 -14.73 7.11
CA GLY A 15 -7.57 -15.36 7.14
C GLY A 15 -7.18 -15.83 8.54
N PRO A 16 -6.10 -16.65 8.64
CA PRO A 16 -5.65 -17.22 9.91
C PRO A 16 -4.93 -16.21 10.82
N ASP A 17 -4.44 -15.10 10.26
CA ASP A 17 -3.58 -14.14 10.96
C ASP A 17 -4.35 -12.94 11.53
N VAL A 18 -5.68 -12.97 11.44
CA VAL A 18 -6.57 -11.89 11.90
C VAL A 18 -6.45 -11.71 13.39
N LEU A 19 -6.19 -10.48 13.80
CA LEU A 19 -6.12 -10.12 15.21
C LEU A 19 -7.52 -9.84 15.78
N PRO A 20 -7.69 -9.89 17.11
CA PRO A 20 -8.91 -9.40 17.75
C PRO A 20 -9.26 -8.00 17.25
N VAL A 21 -10.56 -7.71 17.21
CA VAL A 21 -11.07 -6.39 16.79
C VAL A 21 -10.45 -5.27 17.61
N ALA A 22 -10.23 -4.12 16.97
CA ALA A 22 -9.72 -2.92 17.62
C ALA A 22 -10.74 -2.38 18.63
N SER A 23 -10.25 -1.75 19.70
CA SER A 23 -11.13 -0.99 20.58
C SER A 23 -11.56 0.33 19.90
N PRO A 24 -12.78 0.83 20.17
CA PRO A 24 -13.19 2.15 19.69
C PRO A 24 -12.23 3.27 20.06
N GLU A 25 -11.59 3.16 21.22
CA GLU A 25 -10.60 4.13 21.72
C GLU A 25 -9.32 4.13 20.88
N ALA A 26 -8.80 2.95 20.52
CA ALA A 26 -7.60 2.84 19.68
C ALA A 26 -7.85 3.38 18.26
N VAL A 27 -9.05 3.14 17.73
CA VAL A 27 -9.47 3.71 16.44
C VAL A 27 -9.59 5.24 16.52
N ALA A 28 -10.16 5.77 17.60
CA ALA A 28 -10.28 7.22 17.79
C ALA A 28 -8.90 7.90 17.96
N GLU A 29 -7.97 7.25 18.68
CA GLU A 29 -6.58 7.72 18.81
C GLU A 29 -5.88 7.77 17.46
N ALA A 30 -6.05 6.74 16.62
CA ALA A 30 -5.52 6.74 15.27
C ALA A 30 -6.09 7.89 14.42
N GLU A 31 -7.41 8.10 14.44
CA GLU A 31 -8.05 9.21 13.73
C GLU A 31 -7.55 10.59 14.20
N GLU A 32 -7.30 10.76 15.49
CA GLU A 32 -6.70 11.99 16.03
C GLU A 32 -5.27 12.19 15.52
N ALA A 33 -4.45 11.14 15.54
CA ALA A 33 -3.08 11.16 15.04
C ALA A 33 -3.00 11.39 13.52
N ILE A 34 -3.98 10.91 12.76
CA ILE A 34 -4.14 11.15 11.32
C ILE A 34 -4.65 12.57 11.05
N GLY A 35 -5.52 13.09 11.92
CA GLY A 35 -6.18 14.39 11.77
C GLY A 35 -7.41 14.35 10.87
N TYR A 36 -7.83 13.15 10.46
CA TYR A 36 -8.97 12.86 9.60
C TYR A 36 -9.62 11.55 10.07
N PRO A 37 -10.95 11.39 9.89
CA PRO A 37 -11.58 10.10 10.13
C PRO A 37 -11.03 9.03 9.17
N LEU A 38 -10.99 7.78 9.62
CA LEU A 38 -10.70 6.66 8.72
C LEU A 38 -11.85 6.51 7.72
N PRO A 39 -11.59 6.03 6.49
CA PRO A 39 -12.66 5.61 5.59
C PRO A 39 -13.61 4.65 6.29
N SER A 40 -14.92 4.83 6.08
CA SER A 40 -15.96 4.11 6.82
C SER A 40 -15.79 2.59 6.76
N LEU A 41 -15.42 2.06 5.60
CA LEU A 41 -15.15 0.64 5.41
C LEU A 41 -13.95 0.16 6.25
N LEU A 42 -12.84 0.90 6.27
CA LEU A 42 -11.65 0.53 7.03
C LEU A 42 -11.94 0.56 8.54
N ARG A 43 -12.59 1.62 9.01
CA ARG A 43 -13.05 1.74 10.39
C ARG A 43 -13.91 0.54 10.80
N ARG A 44 -14.87 0.18 9.96
CA ARG A 44 -15.78 -0.95 10.21
C ARG A 44 -15.03 -2.28 10.27
N LEU A 45 -14.08 -2.50 9.36
CA LEU A 45 -13.23 -3.70 9.37
C LEU A 45 -12.42 -3.83 10.66
N TYR A 46 -11.82 -2.73 11.15
CA TYR A 46 -11.10 -2.77 12.43
C TYR A 46 -11.99 -3.09 13.62
N LEU A 47 -13.21 -2.54 13.67
CA LEU A 47 -14.12 -2.70 14.81
C LEU A 47 -14.90 -4.03 14.80
N GLU A 48 -15.08 -4.64 13.63
CA GLU A 48 -15.97 -5.81 13.49
C GLU A 48 -15.29 -7.07 12.95
N VAL A 49 -14.13 -6.96 12.28
CA VAL A 49 -13.42 -8.11 11.70
C VAL A 49 -12.13 -8.40 12.47
N GLY A 50 -11.24 -7.42 12.58
CA GLY A 50 -9.98 -7.60 13.30
C GLY A 50 -9.09 -6.37 13.24
N ASN A 51 -8.16 -6.22 14.19
CA ASN A 51 -7.21 -5.11 14.19
C ASN A 51 -5.98 -5.40 13.29
N GLY A 52 -6.24 -5.60 11.99
CA GLY A 52 -5.23 -6.04 11.02
C GLY A 52 -5.19 -7.56 10.85
N GLY A 53 -4.24 -8.05 10.05
CA GLY A 53 -4.12 -9.48 9.74
C GLY A 53 -5.08 -9.98 8.65
N PHE A 54 -5.80 -9.08 7.97
CA PHE A 54 -6.72 -9.36 6.87
C PHE A 54 -6.36 -8.59 5.59
N GLY A 55 -7.11 -8.82 4.51
CA GLY A 55 -6.89 -8.18 3.22
C GLY A 55 -5.79 -8.87 2.41
N PRO A 56 -5.19 -8.20 1.40
CA PRO A 56 -4.16 -8.82 0.58
C PRO A 56 -2.99 -9.30 1.45
N ARG A 57 -2.59 -10.57 1.29
CA ARG A 57 -1.56 -11.26 2.11
C ARG A 57 -1.83 -11.27 3.62
N GLY A 58 -3.06 -10.99 4.07
CA GLY A 58 -3.32 -10.68 5.50
C GLY A 58 -2.61 -9.40 5.96
N GLY A 59 -2.15 -8.57 5.04
CA GLY A 59 -1.14 -7.52 5.21
C GLY A 59 -1.61 -6.21 5.82
N ILE A 60 -2.92 -6.00 6.02
CA ILE A 60 -3.41 -4.71 6.51
C ILE A 60 -2.94 -4.47 7.94
N ILE A 61 -2.20 -3.38 8.12
CA ILE A 61 -1.62 -2.94 9.40
C ILE A 61 -2.75 -2.46 10.33
N GLY A 62 -2.66 -2.76 11.62
CA GLY A 62 -3.66 -2.38 12.62
C GLY A 62 -3.45 -0.98 13.22
N VAL A 63 -4.37 -0.57 14.09
CA VAL A 63 -4.16 0.52 15.06
C VAL A 63 -3.44 0.00 16.31
N ARG A 64 -2.99 0.92 17.18
CA ARG A 64 -2.36 0.58 18.47
C ARG A 64 -3.16 -0.43 19.29
N GLY A 65 -2.47 -1.26 20.05
CA GLY A 65 -3.08 -2.14 21.06
C GLY A 65 -2.63 -3.61 21.04
N TYR A 66 -1.84 -4.01 20.04
CA TYR A 66 -1.26 -5.36 19.94
C TYR A 66 0.14 -5.34 19.33
N ASP A 67 0.98 -6.29 19.75
CA ASP A 67 2.42 -6.30 19.45
C ASP A 67 2.80 -7.03 18.14
N PHE A 68 1.82 -7.53 17.36
CA PHE A 68 2.08 -8.61 16.39
C PHE A 68 1.96 -8.22 14.91
N TRP A 69 1.29 -7.10 14.59
CA TRP A 69 1.10 -6.70 13.18
C TRP A 69 1.58 -5.27 12.92
N SER A 70 2.88 -5.19 12.64
CA SER A 70 3.61 -4.00 12.26
C SER A 70 4.15 -4.13 10.83
N SER A 71 4.48 -3.01 10.20
CA SER A 71 5.40 -3.03 9.06
C SER A 71 6.85 -3.17 9.55
N ASP A 72 7.79 -3.32 8.61
CA ASP A 72 9.22 -3.28 8.94
C ASP A 72 9.66 -1.89 9.43
N ILE A 73 8.84 -0.87 9.20
CA ILE A 73 9.15 0.56 9.42
C ILE A 73 8.33 1.16 10.56
N PHE A 74 7.07 0.76 10.72
CA PHE A 74 6.11 1.33 11.66
C PHE A 74 5.39 0.21 12.43
N ALA A 75 5.24 0.38 13.73
CA ALA A 75 4.53 -0.51 14.63
C ALA A 75 3.04 -0.63 14.26
N ASP A 76 2.42 0.46 13.81
CA ASP A 76 1.00 0.54 13.49
C ASP A 76 0.70 1.77 12.60
N ILE A 77 -0.56 1.91 12.16
CA ILE A 77 -0.96 3.04 11.32
C ILE A 77 -0.86 4.40 12.04
N THR A 78 -0.95 4.43 13.37
CA THR A 78 -0.87 5.65 14.20
C THR A 78 0.54 6.20 14.18
N GLU A 79 1.55 5.33 14.31
CA GLU A 79 2.96 5.74 14.18
C GLU A 79 3.25 6.27 12.78
N SER A 80 2.77 5.60 11.72
CA SER A 80 2.94 6.09 10.35
C SER A 80 2.30 7.47 10.14
N ALA A 81 1.13 7.71 10.75
CA ALA A 81 0.43 8.98 10.67
C ALA A 81 1.20 10.13 11.35
N VAL A 82 1.81 9.86 12.52
CA VAL A 82 2.64 10.83 13.24
C VAL A 82 3.86 11.21 12.40
N GLU A 83 4.57 10.22 11.86
CA GLU A 83 5.77 10.45 11.04
C GLU A 83 5.45 11.17 9.73
N PHE A 84 4.35 10.81 9.05
CA PHE A 84 3.95 11.50 7.81
C PHE A 84 3.49 12.94 8.05
N ARG A 85 2.97 13.24 9.24
CA ARG A 85 2.60 14.61 9.62
C ARG A 85 3.82 15.48 9.92
N THR A 86 4.88 14.91 10.47
CA THR A 86 6.13 15.63 10.80
C THR A 86 7.10 15.69 9.63
N GLU A 87 6.83 14.94 8.55
CA GLU A 87 7.63 14.97 7.33
C GLU A 87 7.79 16.38 6.76
N SER A 88 9.02 16.70 6.35
CA SER A 88 9.30 17.93 5.61
C SER A 88 8.46 17.98 4.33
N TYR A 89 7.87 19.14 4.03
CA TYR A 89 6.95 19.37 2.90
C TYR A 89 5.55 18.76 3.02
N GLY A 90 5.26 17.94 4.04
CA GLY A 90 3.91 17.49 4.40
C GLY A 90 3.16 16.73 3.29
N ARG A 91 3.88 16.15 2.32
CA ARG A 91 3.27 15.47 1.15
C ARG A 91 2.36 14.32 1.57
N ARG A 92 2.70 13.66 2.67
CA ARG A 92 1.99 12.50 3.23
C ARG A 92 1.10 12.84 4.43
N ALA A 93 0.97 14.11 4.81
CA ALA A 93 0.13 14.50 5.93
C ALA A 93 -1.35 14.12 5.66
N GLY A 94 -1.95 13.37 6.58
CA GLY A 94 -3.30 12.79 6.46
C GLY A 94 -3.33 11.41 5.77
N MET A 95 -2.19 10.86 5.37
CA MET A 95 -2.06 9.48 4.88
C MET A 95 -1.62 8.55 6.00
N ILE A 96 -1.80 7.24 5.77
CA ILE A 96 -1.25 6.16 6.60
C ILE A 96 -0.56 5.11 5.72
N GLN A 97 0.44 4.43 6.27
CA GLN A 97 0.92 3.19 5.68
C GLN A 97 -0.08 2.08 6.01
N LEU A 98 -0.79 1.59 5.00
CA LEU A 98 -1.84 0.59 5.18
C LEU A 98 -1.32 -0.83 5.06
N LEU A 99 -0.36 -1.05 4.15
CA LEU A 99 0.21 -2.37 3.89
C LEU A 99 1.67 -2.25 3.48
N ASP A 100 2.50 -3.13 4.02
CA ASP A 100 3.92 -3.30 3.67
C ASP A 100 4.09 -4.46 2.68
N TRP A 101 4.74 -4.19 1.55
CA TRP A 101 5.06 -5.19 0.53
C TRP A 101 6.42 -5.85 0.75
N GLY A 102 7.27 -5.28 1.60
CA GLY A 102 8.70 -5.58 1.74
C GLY A 102 9.55 -4.64 0.88
N CYS A 103 10.87 -4.69 1.04
CA CYS A 103 11.82 -3.85 0.29
C CYS A 103 11.53 -2.33 0.39
N ALA A 104 10.94 -1.91 1.52
CA ALA A 104 10.45 -0.55 1.75
C ALA A 104 9.40 -0.06 0.74
N ILE A 105 8.68 -0.99 0.09
CA ILE A 105 7.54 -0.71 -0.78
C ILE A 105 6.27 -0.80 0.05
N ALA A 106 5.35 0.16 -0.13
CA ALA A 106 4.12 0.21 0.66
C ALA A 106 2.91 0.69 -0.13
N SER A 107 1.73 0.19 0.25
CA SER A 107 0.46 0.84 -0.08
C SER A 107 0.12 1.83 1.03
N LEU A 108 -0.10 3.07 0.66
CA LEU A 108 -0.59 4.13 1.52
C LEU A 108 -2.07 4.39 1.24
N LEU A 109 -2.78 4.85 2.26
CA LEU A 109 -4.17 5.28 2.15
C LEU A 109 -4.27 6.74 2.60
N ASP A 110 -4.93 7.56 1.79
CA ASP A 110 -5.17 8.97 2.08
C ASP A 110 -6.53 9.18 2.75
N CYS A 111 -6.52 9.47 4.05
CA CYS A 111 -7.73 9.67 4.86
C CYS A 111 -8.38 11.05 4.65
N ARG A 112 -7.75 11.94 3.87
CA ARG A 112 -8.37 13.22 3.49
C ARG A 112 -9.54 13.02 2.54
N ASP A 113 -9.50 11.95 1.76
CA ASP A 113 -10.60 11.48 0.93
C ASP A 113 -11.44 10.48 1.75
N PRO A 114 -12.74 10.73 1.98
CA PRO A 114 -13.60 9.79 2.70
C PRO A 114 -13.71 8.41 2.02
N GLU A 115 -13.47 8.32 0.71
CA GLU A 115 -13.44 7.04 -0.03
C GLU A 115 -12.09 6.31 0.09
N GLY A 116 -11.10 6.94 0.73
CA GLY A 116 -9.75 6.42 0.93
C GLY A 116 -9.00 6.27 -0.38
N ALA A 117 -8.48 7.36 -0.94
CA ALA A 117 -7.67 7.28 -2.16
C ALA A 117 -6.38 6.48 -1.87
N MET A 118 -6.07 5.50 -2.73
CA MET A 118 -4.90 4.65 -2.57
C MET A 118 -3.67 5.25 -3.27
N TRP A 119 -2.53 5.14 -2.62
CA TRP A 119 -1.23 5.65 -3.07
C TRP A 119 -0.17 4.57 -2.93
N GLY A 120 0.79 4.54 -3.85
CA GLY A 120 1.97 3.69 -3.77
C GLY A 120 3.18 4.46 -3.25
N TRP A 121 3.99 3.80 -2.44
CA TRP A 121 5.34 4.21 -2.12
C TRP A 121 6.30 3.13 -2.63
N ASP A 122 7.20 3.50 -3.56
CA ASP A 122 8.27 2.62 -4.03
C ASP A 122 9.58 3.41 -4.19
N PRO A 123 10.57 3.18 -3.31
CA PRO A 123 11.86 3.84 -3.39
C PRO A 123 12.72 3.36 -4.56
N ASN A 124 12.31 2.31 -5.27
CA ASN A 124 13.00 1.73 -6.43
C ASN A 124 12.52 2.32 -7.77
N LEU A 125 11.65 3.35 -7.75
CA LEU A 125 11.28 4.13 -8.93
C LEU A 125 12.41 5.06 -9.39
N CYS A 126 12.18 5.93 -10.40
CA CYS A 126 13.25 6.77 -10.99
C CYS A 126 13.99 7.62 -9.95
N CYS A 127 13.27 8.17 -8.97
CA CYS A 127 13.83 8.99 -7.89
C CYS A 127 12.84 9.12 -6.72
N LEU A 128 13.31 9.64 -5.58
CA LEU A 128 12.49 9.82 -4.37
C LEU A 128 11.34 10.82 -4.55
N ASP A 129 11.43 11.76 -5.49
CA ASP A 129 10.32 12.66 -5.79
C ASP A 129 9.13 11.93 -6.40
N HIS A 130 9.41 10.88 -7.17
CA HIS A 130 8.44 10.00 -7.83
C HIS A 130 8.13 8.73 -7.04
N ALA A 131 8.81 8.49 -5.91
CA ALA A 131 8.57 7.32 -5.06
C ALA A 131 7.13 7.26 -4.55
N LEU A 132 6.49 8.42 -4.33
CA LEU A 132 5.08 8.54 -3.97
C LEU A 132 4.22 8.81 -5.21
N PHE A 133 3.29 7.92 -5.54
CA PHE A 133 2.42 8.02 -6.72
C PHE A 133 0.98 7.62 -6.43
N ALA A 134 0.03 8.28 -7.09
CA ALA A 134 -1.38 7.95 -6.97
C ALA A 134 -1.70 6.65 -7.72
N GLN A 135 -2.61 5.84 -7.19
CA GLN A 135 -3.06 4.61 -7.84
C GLN A 135 -4.41 4.78 -8.53
N ASP A 136 -5.03 5.96 -8.52
CA ASP A 136 -6.33 6.22 -9.17
C ASP A 136 -7.44 5.19 -8.82
N ILE A 137 -7.41 4.68 -7.58
CA ILE A 137 -8.37 3.71 -7.05
C ILE A 137 -8.73 4.03 -5.60
N THR A 138 -9.98 3.76 -5.23
CA THR A 138 -10.47 3.89 -3.85
C THR A 138 -10.12 2.66 -3.02
N PHE A 139 -10.12 2.80 -1.70
CA PHE A 139 -9.84 1.69 -0.78
C PHE A 139 -10.78 0.50 -0.99
N ALA A 140 -12.08 0.76 -1.14
CA ALA A 140 -13.07 -0.30 -1.40
C ALA A 140 -12.78 -1.04 -2.71
N SER A 141 -12.44 -0.30 -3.77
CA SER A 141 -12.08 -0.90 -5.05
C SER A 141 -10.78 -1.69 -4.96
N TRP A 142 -9.80 -1.21 -4.20
CA TRP A 142 -8.53 -1.90 -3.96
C TRP A 142 -8.73 -3.24 -3.23
N LEU A 143 -9.52 -3.26 -2.15
CA LEU A 143 -9.89 -4.49 -1.43
C LEU A 143 -10.65 -5.47 -2.33
N LYS A 144 -11.60 -4.96 -3.13
CA LYS A 144 -12.36 -5.78 -4.06
C LYS A 144 -11.46 -6.54 -5.03
N GLU A 145 -10.41 -5.90 -5.55
CA GLU A 145 -9.47 -6.54 -6.47
C GLU A 145 -8.56 -7.55 -5.77
N SER A 146 -8.35 -7.43 -4.45
CA SER A 146 -7.53 -8.38 -3.67
C SER A 146 -8.26 -9.63 -3.19
N ILE A 147 -9.58 -9.57 -3.01
CA ILE A 147 -10.36 -10.72 -2.52
C ILE A 147 -10.18 -11.94 -3.43
N GLY A 148 -9.85 -13.08 -2.83
CA GLY A 148 -9.67 -14.35 -3.53
C GLY A 148 -8.40 -14.44 -4.39
N ARG A 149 -7.45 -13.52 -4.23
CA ARG A 149 -6.14 -13.57 -4.90
C ARG A 149 -5.02 -13.80 -3.88
N ASP A 150 -4.28 -14.90 -4.03
CA ASP A 150 -3.04 -15.18 -3.26
C ASP A 150 -1.96 -14.12 -3.53
N PHE A 151 -1.93 -13.62 -4.76
CA PHE A 151 -1.04 -12.58 -5.26
C PHE A 151 -1.90 -11.58 -6.02
N ALA A 152 -2.53 -10.68 -5.29
CA ALA A 152 -2.74 -9.37 -5.85
C ALA A 152 -1.37 -8.68 -5.76
N ASP A 153 -0.53 -8.87 -6.77
CA ASP A 153 0.55 -7.94 -7.10
C ASP A 153 0.08 -6.99 -8.23
N PRO A 154 -1.11 -6.37 -8.17
CA PRO A 154 -1.57 -5.47 -9.22
C PRO A 154 -0.66 -4.25 -9.35
N PHE A 155 0.21 -4.03 -8.35
CA PHE A 155 1.27 -3.03 -8.36
C PHE A 155 2.38 -3.36 -9.35
N TYR A 156 2.82 -4.62 -9.40
CA TYR A 156 3.99 -5.03 -10.17
C TYR A 156 3.70 -5.96 -11.35
N ASP A 157 2.45 -6.36 -11.58
CA ASP A 157 2.08 -7.16 -12.76
C ASP A 157 2.36 -6.37 -14.06
N GLY A 158 3.49 -6.66 -14.70
CA GLY A 158 4.03 -5.94 -15.86
C GLY A 158 5.04 -4.83 -15.54
N TYR A 159 5.37 -4.57 -14.28
CA TYR A 159 6.38 -3.56 -13.90
C TYR A 159 7.77 -3.91 -14.43
N PHE A 160 8.13 -5.20 -14.41
CA PHE A 160 9.36 -5.70 -15.03
C PHE A 160 9.29 -5.77 -16.57
N GLU A 161 8.11 -5.70 -17.20
CA GLU A 161 7.99 -5.68 -18.67
C GLU A 161 8.38 -4.32 -19.27
N VAL A 162 8.41 -3.24 -18.46
CA VAL A 162 8.75 -1.89 -18.92
C VAL A 162 10.27 -1.59 -18.87
N SER A 163 11.12 -2.57 -18.54
CA SER A 163 12.58 -2.41 -18.65
C SER A 163 13.19 -3.16 -19.85
N PRO A 164 13.05 -2.63 -21.09
CA PRO A 164 14.05 -2.88 -22.13
C PRO A 164 14.69 -1.59 -22.70
N ARG A 165 14.58 -0.46 -21.99
CA ARG A 165 15.41 0.73 -22.20
C ARG A 165 16.02 1.03 -20.83
N ASP A 166 17.26 0.73 -20.49
CA ASP A 166 18.49 0.93 -21.26
C ASP A 166 19.63 0.00 -20.76
N GLU A 167 19.71 -1.23 -21.24
CA GLU A 167 20.98 -2.00 -21.15
C GLU A 167 22.06 -1.47 -22.12
N ALA A 168 21.75 -0.43 -22.92
CA ALA A 168 22.68 0.19 -23.86
C ALA A 168 23.28 1.53 -23.39
N ALA A 169 22.82 2.13 -22.28
CA ALA A 169 23.34 3.42 -21.80
C ALA A 169 24.55 3.28 -20.85
N SER A 170 25.03 2.06 -20.59
CA SER A 170 26.27 1.80 -19.85
C SER A 170 27.54 2.05 -20.68
N MET A 171 27.60 3.13 -21.47
CA MET A 171 28.84 3.66 -22.02
C MET A 171 28.85 5.18 -22.02
N VAL A 172 29.51 5.73 -20.99
CA VAL A 172 30.18 7.04 -20.92
C VAL A 172 29.36 8.28 -21.32
N SER A 173 29.12 9.14 -20.33
CA SER A 173 29.52 10.54 -20.47
C SER A 173 29.92 11.13 -19.12
N THR A 174 31.18 11.51 -19.03
CA THR A 174 31.72 12.43 -18.02
C THR A 174 31.15 13.85 -18.28
N ILE A 175 31.14 14.66 -17.21
CA ILE A 175 31.00 16.13 -17.12
C ILE A 175 29.67 16.81 -17.49
N GLY A 176 29.05 17.43 -16.46
CA GLY A 176 28.06 18.52 -16.58
C GLY A 176 26.87 18.36 -15.65
N GLU A 177 26.89 19.04 -14.49
CA GLU A 177 25.72 19.23 -13.63
C GLU A 177 24.69 20.12 -14.35
N GLU A 178 23.77 19.52 -15.09
CA GLU A 178 22.41 20.04 -15.25
C GLU A 178 21.49 18.85 -14.99
N GLU A 179 20.71 18.90 -13.90
CA GLU A 179 19.69 17.89 -13.62
C GLU A 179 18.66 17.93 -14.74
N GLU A 180 18.78 17.02 -15.71
CA GLU A 180 17.71 16.79 -16.66
C GLU A 180 16.45 16.38 -15.87
N PRO A 181 15.30 17.02 -16.11
CA PRO A 181 14.08 16.70 -15.37
C PRO A 181 13.71 15.23 -15.59
N CYS A 182 13.48 14.44 -14.52
CA CYS A 182 13.04 13.04 -14.67
C CYS A 182 11.71 13.04 -15.48
N MET A 183 11.77 12.51 -16.71
CA MET A 183 10.66 12.46 -17.67
C MET A 183 9.70 11.28 -17.42
N TRP A 184 9.73 10.71 -16.23
CA TRP A 184 9.00 9.49 -15.92
C TRP A 184 7.52 9.77 -15.64
N LEU A 185 6.65 8.91 -16.16
CA LEU A 185 5.21 8.95 -15.92
C LEU A 185 4.85 7.86 -14.89
N PRO A 186 4.02 8.17 -13.87
CA PRO A 186 3.62 7.19 -12.88
C PRO A 186 2.89 6.00 -13.49
N PRO A 187 3.08 4.77 -12.96
CA PRO A 187 2.31 3.62 -13.36
C PRO A 187 0.84 3.91 -13.03
N VAL A 188 0.02 3.90 -14.07
CA VAL A 188 -1.43 4.01 -13.90
C VAL A 188 -1.95 2.66 -13.45
N TRP A 189 -2.79 2.64 -12.43
CA TRP A 189 -3.46 1.40 -12.02
C TRP A 189 -4.35 0.87 -13.15
N VAL A 190 -4.14 -0.37 -13.54
CA VAL A 190 -4.93 -1.01 -14.61
C VAL A 190 -5.89 -2.02 -13.99
N LYS A 191 -7.16 -1.62 -13.92
CA LYS A 191 -8.28 -2.44 -13.46
C LYS A 191 -8.39 -3.76 -14.24
N GLY A 192 -8.51 -4.88 -13.53
CA GLY A 192 -8.91 -6.17 -14.12
C GLY A 192 -7.85 -6.93 -14.93
N ARG A 193 -6.55 -6.67 -14.73
CA ARG A 193 -5.51 -7.53 -15.33
C ARG A 193 -5.56 -8.95 -14.74
N LYS A 194 -5.46 -9.94 -15.63
CA LYS A 194 -5.32 -11.35 -15.28
C LYS A 194 -3.91 -11.55 -14.77
N ALA A 195 -3.76 -12.11 -13.56
CA ALA A 195 -2.46 -12.48 -13.02
C ALA A 195 -1.67 -13.28 -14.08
N GLY A 196 -0.46 -12.81 -14.42
CA GLY A 196 0.46 -13.57 -15.25
C GLY A 196 0.68 -14.97 -14.66
N ILE A 197 0.65 -16.00 -15.51
CA ILE A 197 0.97 -17.37 -15.11
C ILE A 197 2.46 -17.40 -14.76
N TRP A 198 2.78 -17.50 -13.47
CA TRP A 198 4.15 -17.68 -13.01
C TRP A 198 4.59 -19.14 -13.21
N GLU A 199 5.35 -19.41 -14.27
CA GLU A 199 6.23 -20.58 -14.26
C GLU A 199 7.48 -20.24 -13.43
N ARG A 200 7.61 -20.93 -12.30
CA ARG A 200 8.77 -20.90 -11.43
C ARG A 200 9.99 -21.35 -12.25
N ARG A 201 10.78 -20.42 -12.80
CA ARG A 201 12.12 -20.79 -13.28
C ARG A 201 12.93 -21.12 -12.04
N HIS A 202 13.20 -22.42 -11.86
CA HIS A 202 14.27 -22.88 -11.01
C HIS A 202 15.55 -22.14 -11.42
N LEU A 203 16.03 -21.26 -10.54
CA LEU A 203 17.44 -20.90 -10.53
C LEU A 203 18.18 -22.20 -10.18
N SER A 204 18.89 -22.75 -11.16
CA SER A 204 19.90 -23.76 -10.91
C SER A 204 21.03 -23.09 -10.14
N ASP A 205 21.32 -23.60 -8.96
CA ASP A 205 22.56 -23.29 -8.25
C ASP A 205 23.75 -23.75 -9.10
N ASP A 206 24.54 -22.79 -9.59
CA ASP A 206 25.92 -22.97 -10.04
C ASP A 206 26.76 -21.76 -9.58
#